data_AF-A0A915M5H8-F1
#
_entry.id   AF-A0A915M5H8-F1
#
_cell.length_a   1.000
_cell.length_b   1.000
_cell.length_c   1.000
_cell.angle_alpha   90.00
_cell.angle_beta   90.00
_cell.angle_gamma   90.00
#
_symmetry.space_group_name_H-M   'P 1'
#
loop_
_entity.id
_entity.type
_entity.pdbx_description
1 polymer ?
#
loop_
_entity_poly.entity_id
_entity_poly.type
_entity_poly.pdbx_seq_one_letter_code
_entity_poly.pdbx_strand_id
1 'polypeptide(L)'
;MDNLRKEHLFSKNENKRVFLFTSMDQANRVNAAYLIAAYLVIFKNCSAEQAYLRLQAAEPPRYNGFRDASVGFPLYLLHVQHVIQSVEKALKFRWLNFENFDPDEYEFYEKVENGDLNWIIPQKVLSFCGPHDKTYTTDN
;
A
#
# COMPACT_ATOMS: atom_id res chain seq x y z
N MET A 1 -4.63 -18.06 -20.69
CA MET A 1 -6.10 -17.85 -20.71
C MET A 1 -6.53 -16.56 -19.99
N ASP A 2 -5.66 -15.88 -19.24
CA ASP A 2 -6.04 -14.67 -18.48
C ASP A 2 -6.18 -13.39 -19.30
N ASN A 3 -5.45 -13.23 -20.40
CA ASN A 3 -5.54 -12.03 -21.24
C ASN A 3 -6.92 -11.90 -21.93
N LEU A 4 -7.50 -13.01 -22.41
CA LEU A 4 -8.84 -13.00 -23.02
C LEU A 4 -9.95 -12.63 -22.02
N ARG A 5 -9.82 -13.04 -20.75
CA ARG A 5 -10.77 -12.66 -19.69
C ARG A 5 -10.64 -11.19 -19.30
N LYS A 6 -9.41 -10.67 -19.21
CA LYS A 6 -9.15 -9.24 -18.96
C LYS A 6 -9.73 -8.38 -20.08
N GLU A 7 -9.43 -8.69 -21.35
CA GLU A 7 -9.94 -7.95 -22.51
C GLU A 7 -11.47 -7.96 -22.59
N HIS A 8 -12.12 -9.11 -22.33
CA HIS A 8 -13.59 -9.21 -22.33
C HIS A 8 -14.25 -8.44 -21.18
N LEU A 9 -13.58 -8.32 -20.02
CA LEU A 9 -14.04 -7.49 -18.90
C LEU A 9 -13.87 -6.00 -19.17
N PHE A 10 -12.81 -5.60 -19.89
CA PHE A 10 -12.60 -4.21 -20.29
C PHE A 10 -13.59 -3.76 -21.37
N SER A 11 -13.85 -4.58 -22.39
CA SER A 11 -14.79 -4.23 -23.48
C SER A 11 -16.23 -4.05 -23.01
N LYS A 12 -16.65 -4.77 -21.96
CA LYS A 12 -18.02 -4.67 -21.41
C LYS A 12 -18.27 -3.43 -20.54
N ASN A 13 -17.23 -2.62 -20.30
CA ASN A 13 -17.26 -1.49 -19.37
C ASN A 13 -16.79 -0.16 -20.00
N GLU A 14 -16.65 -0.07 -21.32
CA GLU A 14 -16.10 1.08 -22.05
C GLU A 14 -16.80 2.44 -21.81
N ASN A 15 -17.97 2.47 -21.16
CA ASN A 15 -18.69 3.70 -20.81
C ASN A 15 -19.20 3.75 -19.36
N LYS A 16 -18.65 2.92 -18.46
CA LYS A 16 -19.07 2.90 -17.05
C LYS A 16 -18.10 3.68 -16.18
N ARG A 17 -18.64 4.45 -15.24
CA ARG A 17 -17.85 5.10 -14.19
C ARG A 17 -17.58 4.09 -13.08
N VAL A 18 -16.33 4.04 -12.62
CA VAL A 18 -15.93 3.26 -11.44
C VAL A 18 -15.96 4.20 -10.25
N PHE A 19 -16.70 3.81 -9.22
CA PHE A 19 -16.74 4.51 -7.94
C PHE A 19 -16.07 3.62 -6.89
N LEU A 20 -15.01 4.13 -6.27
CA LEU A 20 -14.47 3.55 -5.04
C LEU A 20 -15.24 4.15 -3.87
N PHE A 21 -15.84 3.31 -3.04
CA PHE A 21 -16.51 3.73 -1.82
C PHE A 21 -16.03 2.87 -0.65
N THR A 22 -16.25 3.37 0.55
CA THR A 22 -15.87 2.71 1.81
C THR A 22 -16.92 3.03 2.87
N SER A 23 -16.88 2.32 4.00
CA SER A 23 -17.73 2.65 5.16
C SER A 23 -17.40 4.02 5.74
N MET A 24 -18.27 4.56 6.59
CA MET A 24 -18.01 5.83 7.30
C MET A 24 -16.98 5.71 8.44
N ASP A 25 -16.49 4.50 8.74
CA ASP A 25 -15.40 4.28 9.68
C ASP A 25 -14.14 5.06 9.27
N GLN A 26 -13.54 5.78 10.21
CA GLN A 26 -12.42 6.68 9.91
C GLN A 26 -11.16 5.96 9.45
N ALA A 27 -10.89 4.74 9.95
CA ALA A 27 -9.74 3.94 9.52
C ALA A 27 -9.95 3.46 8.07
N ASN A 28 -11.15 3.01 7.75
CA ASN A 28 -11.50 2.60 6.39
C ASN A 28 -11.47 3.77 5.40
N ARG A 29 -11.87 4.97 5.82
CA ARG A 29 -11.80 6.20 5.00
C ARG A 29 -10.37 6.60 4.70
N VAL A 30 -9.50 6.68 5.70
CA VAL A 30 -8.09 7.05 5.49
C VAL A 30 -7.34 6.00 4.66
N ASN A 31 -7.61 4.72 4.85
CA ASN A 31 -7.02 3.63 4.07
C ASN A 31 -7.44 3.72 2.59
N ALA A 32 -8.73 3.92 2.32
CA ALA A 32 -9.23 4.06 0.94
C ALA A 32 -8.64 5.29 0.24
N ALA A 33 -8.55 6.42 0.95
CA ALA A 33 -7.95 7.65 0.47
C ALA A 33 -6.46 7.47 0.10
N TYR A 34 -5.69 6.78 0.96
CA TYR A 34 -4.32 6.42 0.67
C TYR A 34 -4.20 5.53 -0.58
N LEU A 35 -4.97 4.44 -0.66
CA LEU A 35 -4.87 3.47 -1.75
C LEU A 35 -5.16 4.10 -3.12
N ILE A 36 -6.21 4.92 -3.23
CA ILE A 36 -6.53 5.57 -4.50
C ILE A 36 -5.49 6.64 -4.88
N ALA A 37 -4.94 7.37 -3.91
CA ALA A 37 -3.88 8.34 -4.20
C ALA A 37 -2.57 7.66 -4.59
N ALA A 38 -2.17 6.59 -3.90
CA ALA A 38 -1.02 5.78 -4.28
C ALA A 38 -1.18 5.24 -5.70
N TYR A 39 -2.36 4.72 -6.06
CA TYR A 39 -2.67 4.30 -7.42
C TYR A 39 -2.49 5.42 -8.45
N LEU A 40 -2.97 6.63 -8.15
CA LEU A 40 -2.83 7.79 -9.04
C LEU A 40 -1.35 8.15 -9.25
N VAL A 41 -0.53 8.10 -8.20
CA VAL A 41 0.90 8.38 -8.29
C VAL A 41 1.62 7.29 -9.08
N ILE A 42 1.39 6.02 -8.75
CA ILE A 42 2.10 4.87 -9.33
C ILE A 42 1.71 4.67 -10.80
N PHE A 43 0.41 4.65 -11.12
CA PHE A 43 -0.08 4.19 -12.42
C PHE A 43 -0.67 5.28 -13.30
N LYS A 44 -0.95 6.48 -12.75
CA LYS A 44 -1.50 7.62 -13.52
C LYS A 44 -0.55 8.80 -13.61
N ASN A 45 0.72 8.61 -13.23
CA ASN A 45 1.79 9.61 -13.33
C ASN A 45 1.39 10.98 -12.74
N CYS A 46 0.62 10.95 -11.65
CA CYS A 46 0.24 12.15 -10.90
C CYS A 46 1.31 12.45 -9.86
N SER A 47 1.58 13.74 -9.60
CA SER A 47 2.38 14.09 -8.43
C SER A 47 1.62 13.78 -7.14
N ALA A 48 2.36 13.62 -6.04
CA ALA A 48 1.76 13.39 -4.72
C ALA A 48 0.75 14.49 -4.34
N GLU A 49 1.08 15.75 -4.65
CA GLU A 49 0.21 16.91 -4.45
C GLU A 49 -1.07 16.80 -5.28
N GLN A 50 -0.95 16.51 -6.58
CA GLN A 50 -2.12 16.35 -7.46
C GLN A 50 -3.03 15.20 -7.03
N ALA A 51 -2.44 14.09 -6.56
CA ALA A 51 -3.21 12.98 -6.03
C ALA A 51 -3.98 13.39 -4.76
N TYR A 52 -3.33 14.11 -3.83
CA TYR A 52 -3.98 14.59 -2.60
C TYR A 52 -5.09 15.60 -2.87
N LEU A 53 -4.89 16.56 -3.78
CA LEU A 53 -5.90 17.55 -4.16
C LEU A 53 -7.20 16.88 -4.66
N ARG A 54 -7.10 15.76 -5.36
CA ARG A 54 -8.29 15.01 -5.83
C ARG A 54 -9.09 14.35 -4.70
N LEU A 55 -8.50 14.18 -3.52
CA LEU A 55 -9.17 13.59 -2.35
C LEU A 55 -9.95 14.61 -1.52
N GLN A 56 -9.68 15.91 -1.68
CA GLN A 56 -10.21 16.96 -0.80
C GLN A 56 -11.75 16.97 -0.74
N ALA A 57 -12.41 16.67 -1.85
CA ALA A 57 -13.87 16.61 -1.89
C ALA A 57 -14.46 15.48 -1.03
N ALA A 58 -13.72 14.37 -0.85
CA ALA A 58 -14.12 13.23 -0.02
C ALA A 58 -13.58 13.31 1.42
N GLU A 59 -12.73 14.31 1.71
CA GLU A 59 -12.05 14.45 2.99
C GLU A 59 -12.99 14.76 4.16
N PRO A 60 -14.02 15.62 4.09
CA PRO A 60 -14.84 15.93 5.26
C PRO A 60 -15.64 14.73 5.78
N PRO A 61 -15.61 14.43 7.10
CA PRO A 61 -14.76 15.03 8.14
C PRO A 61 -13.30 14.55 8.00
N ARG A 62 -12.34 15.43 8.32
CA ARG A 62 -10.89 15.24 8.07
C ARG A 62 -10.41 13.80 8.32
N TYR A 63 -9.58 13.27 7.41
CA TYR A 63 -9.00 11.94 7.59
C TYR A 63 -8.15 11.85 8.86
N ASN A 64 -8.29 10.73 9.58
CA ASN A 64 -7.39 10.40 10.68
C ASN A 64 -5.94 10.26 10.20
N GLY A 65 -4.99 10.50 11.09
CA GLY A 65 -3.59 10.12 10.82
C GLY A 65 -3.36 8.63 11.15
N PHE A 66 -2.40 8.03 10.45
CA PHE A 66 -1.90 6.70 10.75
C PHE A 66 -1.07 6.75 12.04
N ARG A 67 -1.38 5.85 12.97
CA ARG A 67 -0.62 5.66 14.22
C ARG A 67 0.44 4.59 14.04
N ASP A 68 1.39 4.54 14.97
CA ASP A 68 2.32 3.44 15.09
C ASP A 68 1.69 2.22 15.80
N ALA A 69 2.44 1.12 15.83
CA ALA A 69 2.02 -0.17 16.39
C ALA A 69 2.23 -0.31 17.91
N SER A 70 2.73 0.73 18.61
CA SER A 70 2.93 0.66 20.05
C SER A 70 1.63 0.59 20.85
N VAL A 71 1.74 0.00 22.04
CA VAL A 71 0.68 -0.02 23.05
C VAL A 71 0.60 1.37 23.71
N GLY A 72 -0.61 1.95 23.72
CA GLY A 72 -0.88 3.24 24.38
C GLY A 72 -1.34 4.33 23.42
N PHE A 73 -1.17 5.59 23.86
CA PHE A 73 -1.56 6.77 23.09
C PHE A 73 -0.51 7.12 22.03
N PRO A 74 -0.90 7.43 20.78
CA PRO A 74 0.04 7.76 19.72
C PRO A 74 0.69 9.12 19.97
N LEU A 75 2.03 9.15 20.03
CA LEU A 75 2.78 10.40 20.18
C LEU A 75 2.88 11.19 18.87
N TYR A 76 2.73 10.50 17.74
CA TYR A 76 2.80 11.09 16.41
C TYR A 76 1.78 10.42 15.48
N LEU A 77 1.14 11.22 14.64
CA LEU A 77 0.20 10.76 13.63
C LEU A 77 0.72 11.13 12.24
N LEU A 78 0.96 10.12 11.41
CA LEU A 78 1.38 10.30 10.03
C LEU A 78 0.15 10.52 9.14
N HIS A 79 0.02 11.70 8.55
CA HIS A 79 -1.12 12.01 7.67
C HIS A 79 -0.94 11.53 6.22
N VAL A 80 -2.06 11.28 5.54
CA VAL A 80 -2.14 10.80 4.14
C VAL A 80 -1.24 11.57 3.19
N GLN A 81 -1.19 12.91 3.30
CA GLN A 81 -0.32 13.75 2.48
C GLN A 81 1.16 13.32 2.54
N HIS A 82 1.68 13.03 3.74
CA HIS A 82 3.06 12.62 3.93
C HIS A 82 3.33 11.21 3.38
N VAL A 83 2.35 10.31 3.51
CA VAL A 83 2.46 8.95 2.97
C VAL A 83 2.50 8.96 1.45
N ILE A 84 1.67 9.78 0.79
CA ILE A 84 1.67 9.85 -0.68
C ILE A 84 2.98 10.49 -1.19
N GLN A 85 3.51 11.49 -0.49
CA GLN A 85 4.82 12.08 -0.80
C GLN A 85 5.96 11.05 -0.68
N SER A 86 5.88 10.11 0.28
CA SER A 86 6.88 9.05 0.39
C SER A 86 6.80 8.06 -0.77
N VAL A 87 5.60 7.73 -1.26
CA VAL A 87 5.40 6.88 -2.45
C VAL A 87 6.05 7.51 -3.68
N GLU A 88 5.79 8.79 -3.95
CA GLU A 88 6.42 9.52 -5.06
C GLU A 88 7.95 9.51 -4.96
N LYS A 89 8.48 9.70 -3.74
CA LYS A 89 9.92 9.65 -3.48
C LYS A 89 10.49 8.24 -3.70
N ALA A 90 9.78 7.19 -3.25
CA ALA A 90 10.20 5.80 -3.42
C ALA A 90 10.26 5.41 -4.90
N LEU A 91 9.30 5.86 -5.73
CA LEU A 91 9.33 5.68 -7.18
C LEU A 91 10.53 6.41 -7.79
N LYS A 92 10.76 7.68 -7.42
CA LYS A 92 11.89 8.48 -7.91
C LYS A 92 13.25 7.80 -7.66
N PHE A 93 13.42 7.19 -6.49
CA PHE A 93 14.67 6.49 -6.14
C PHE A 93 14.66 4.99 -6.50
N ARG A 94 13.63 4.50 -7.19
CA ARG A 94 13.47 3.10 -7.59
C ARG A 94 13.50 2.12 -6.40
N TRP A 95 13.02 2.55 -5.24
CA TRP A 95 12.77 1.65 -4.11
C TRP A 95 11.47 0.88 -4.31
N LEU A 96 10.52 1.52 -4.99
CA LEU A 96 9.27 0.93 -5.44
C LEU A 96 9.30 0.84 -6.96
N ASN A 97 9.11 -0.35 -7.51
CA ASN A 97 9.01 -0.58 -8.96
C ASN A 97 8.04 -1.72 -9.25
N PHE A 98 6.89 -1.42 -9.83
CA PHE A 98 5.86 -2.43 -10.14
C PHE A 98 6.13 -3.22 -11.42
N GLU A 99 7.13 -2.85 -12.23
CA GLU A 99 7.51 -3.62 -13.42
C GLU A 99 8.22 -4.93 -13.06
N ASN A 100 8.88 -4.96 -11.89
CA ASN A 100 9.64 -6.10 -11.40
C ASN A 100 9.27 -6.50 -9.96
N PHE A 101 8.15 -6.00 -9.45
CA PHE A 101 7.63 -6.41 -8.14
C PHE A 101 6.99 -7.79 -8.25
N ASP A 102 7.48 -8.72 -7.44
CA ASP A 102 6.92 -10.07 -7.30
C ASP A 102 6.04 -10.13 -6.04
N PRO A 103 4.70 -10.12 -6.18
CA PRO A 103 3.80 -10.21 -5.03
C PRO A 103 3.86 -11.58 -4.35
N ASP A 104 4.11 -12.66 -5.10
CA ASP A 104 4.14 -14.01 -4.55
C ASP A 104 5.38 -14.19 -3.67
N GLU A 105 6.54 -13.67 -4.10
CA GLU A 105 7.77 -13.62 -3.28
C GLU A 105 7.56 -12.76 -2.02
N TYR A 106 6.98 -11.57 -2.17
CA TYR A 106 6.72 -10.64 -1.07
C TYR A 106 5.84 -11.29 0.01
N GLU A 107 4.69 -11.84 -0.38
CA GLU A 107 3.75 -12.51 0.53
C GLU A 107 4.32 -13.82 1.11
N PHE A 108 5.22 -14.50 0.38
CA PHE A 108 5.89 -15.68 0.89
C PHE A 108 6.80 -15.32 2.08
N TYR A 109 7.69 -14.35 1.92
CA TYR A 109 8.67 -14.00 2.95
C TYR A 109 8.13 -13.12 4.08
N GLU A 110 7.00 -12.43 3.89
CA GLU A 110 6.32 -11.68 4.98
C GLU A 110 5.88 -12.60 6.12
N LYS A 111 5.65 -13.88 5.85
CA LYS A 111 5.17 -14.82 6.86
C LYS A 111 6.25 -15.16 7.88
N VAL A 112 5.85 -15.29 9.14
CA VAL A 112 6.74 -15.62 10.27
C VAL A 112 7.47 -16.95 10.02
N GLU A 113 6.77 -17.96 9.52
CA GLU A 113 7.36 -19.26 9.19
C GLU A 113 8.45 -19.20 8.10
N ASN A 114 8.46 -18.13 7.30
CA ASN A 114 9.40 -17.91 6.20
C ASN A 114 10.41 -16.79 6.50
N GLY A 115 10.39 -16.23 7.71
CA GLY A 115 11.41 -15.31 8.21
C GLY A 115 10.93 -13.90 8.58
N ASP A 116 9.65 -13.56 8.36
CA ASP A 116 9.09 -12.21 8.57
C ASP A 116 9.99 -11.12 7.97
N LEU A 117 10.20 -11.21 6.66
CA LEU A 117 11.20 -10.46 5.91
C LEU A 117 10.55 -9.53 4.89
N ASN A 118 11.06 -8.31 4.82
CA ASN A 118 10.65 -7.31 3.84
C ASN A 118 11.87 -6.52 3.31
N TRP A 119 11.99 -6.40 1.98
CA TRP A 119 12.92 -5.45 1.36
C TRP A 119 12.41 -4.02 1.55
N ILE A 120 13.17 -3.19 2.28
CA ILE A 120 12.87 -1.77 2.44
C ILE A 120 13.51 -0.95 1.31
N ILE A 121 14.75 -1.32 0.96
CA ILE A 121 15.42 -0.83 -0.25
C ILE A 121 15.94 -2.08 -0.97
N PRO A 122 15.48 -2.36 -2.21
CA PRO A 122 15.89 -3.55 -2.94
C PRO A 122 17.40 -3.72 -2.97
N GLN A 123 17.89 -4.91 -2.63
CA GLN A 123 19.32 -5.30 -2.63
C GLN A 123 20.23 -4.47 -1.70
N LYS A 124 19.67 -3.69 -0.77
CA LYS A 124 20.45 -2.83 0.12
C LYS A 124 20.00 -2.85 1.58
N VAL A 125 18.70 -2.76 1.83
CA VAL A 125 18.16 -2.74 3.20
C VAL A 125 17.05 -3.77 3.29
N LEU A 126 17.33 -4.80 4.09
CA LEU A 126 16.43 -5.90 4.38
C LEU A 126 16.04 -5.81 5.86
N SER A 127 14.74 -5.80 6.13
CA SER A 127 14.19 -5.90 7.47
C SER A 127 13.72 -7.33 7.70
N PHE A 128 14.04 -7.91 8.84
CA PHE A 128 13.58 -9.24 9.23
C PHE A 128 13.52 -9.40 10.75
N CYS A 129 12.71 -10.34 11.25
CA CYS A 129 12.73 -10.70 12.66
C CYS A 129 14.06 -11.32 13.09
N GLY A 130 14.55 -10.95 14.28
CA GLY A 130 15.77 -11.53 14.83
C GLY A 130 15.65 -13.06 14.93
N PRO A 131 16.63 -13.83 14.41
CA PRO A 131 16.54 -15.27 14.40
C PRO A 131 16.59 -15.83 15.82
N HIS A 132 15.96 -16.98 16.02
CA HIS A 132 16.02 -17.74 17.26
C HIS A 132 16.78 -19.03 17.03
N ASP A 133 17.62 -19.42 18.00
CA ASP A 133 18.48 -20.62 17.93
C ASP A 133 17.70 -21.94 17.94
N LYS A 134 16.37 -21.89 18.09
CA LYS A 134 15.50 -23.06 18.13
C LYS A 134 14.40 -22.93 17.09
N THR A 135 14.31 -23.90 16.20
CA THR A 135 13.17 -24.07 15.31
C THR A 135 12.01 -24.66 16.12
N TYR A 136 10.93 -23.91 16.27
CA TYR A 136 9.68 -24.44 16.82
C TYR A 136 8.87 -25.05 15.67
N THR A 137 9.10 -26.32 15.34
CA THR A 137 8.13 -27.08 14.57
C THR A 137 7.02 -27.52 15.52
N THR A 138 5.85 -26.93 15.40
CA THR A 138 4.63 -27.55 15.92
C THR A 138 4.37 -28.78 15.06
N ASP A 139 4.78 -29.95 15.56
CA ASP A 139 4.40 -31.23 14.99
C ASP A 139 2.86 -31.38 15.12
N ASN A 140 2.17 -31.45 13.97
CA ASN A 140 0.76 -31.84 13.87
C ASN A 140 0.68 -33.27 13.38
#